data_AF-A0A8B6LZ77-F1
#
_entry.id   AF-A0A8B6LZ77-F1
#
_cell.length_a   1.000
_cell.length_b   1.000
_cell.length_c   1.000
_cell.angle_alpha   90.00
_cell.angle_beta   90.00
_cell.angle_gamma   90.00
#
_symmetry.space_group_name_H-M   'P 1'
#
loop_
_entity.id
_entity.type
_entity.pdbx_description
1 polymer ?
#
loop_
_entity_poly.entity_id
_entity_poly.type
_entity_poly.pdbx_seq_one_letter_code
_entity_poly.pdbx_strand_id
1 'polypeptide(L)'
;MFTPPHQPMRANRTAMLGIVAALFILLMILSQHAHASAGTGGALPYEDSLDKLRASATGPVAFALAIIGLVIAGGGLIFGGDLNGFFRTLIFLVLVISLLVGAQNMMSTFFGRGAVLGAVSPSSVLVHSTQA
;
A
#
# COMPACT_ATOMS: atom_id res chain seq x y z
N MET A 1 18.19 47.37 -32.74
CA MET A 1 17.81 45.95 -32.95
C MET A 1 18.59 45.12 -31.94
N PHE A 2 17.93 44.66 -30.87
CA PHE A 2 18.53 44.00 -29.70
C PHE A 2 18.29 42.49 -29.83
N THR A 3 19.33 41.67 -29.84
CA THR A 3 19.21 40.20 -29.73
C THR A 3 19.70 39.76 -28.34
N PRO A 4 18.88 39.05 -27.54
CA PRO A 4 19.35 38.51 -26.26
C PRO A 4 20.17 37.22 -26.47
N PRO A 5 21.22 36.96 -25.68
CA PRO A 5 21.98 35.73 -25.76
C PRO A 5 21.21 34.57 -25.11
N HIS A 6 20.94 33.51 -25.87
CA HIS A 6 20.43 32.25 -25.34
C HIS A 6 21.61 31.39 -24.84
N GLN A 7 21.80 31.35 -23.52
CA GLN A 7 22.78 30.45 -22.91
C GLN A 7 22.26 28.99 -22.96
N PRO A 8 23.02 28.02 -23.48
CA PRO A 8 22.65 26.63 -23.36
C PRO A 8 22.86 26.18 -21.92
N MET A 9 21.77 25.83 -21.24
CA MET A 9 21.80 25.25 -19.90
C MET A 9 22.58 23.93 -19.97
N ARG A 10 23.85 23.95 -19.56
CA ARG A 10 24.64 22.74 -19.35
C ARG A 10 24.11 22.06 -18.10
N ALA A 11 23.09 21.21 -18.28
CA ALA A 11 22.58 20.37 -17.21
C ALA A 11 23.71 19.42 -16.75
N ASN A 12 24.26 19.72 -15.57
CA ASN A 12 25.33 18.93 -14.98
C ASN A 12 24.77 17.54 -14.63
N ARG A 13 25.31 16.46 -15.22
CA ARG A 13 24.79 15.09 -15.04
C ARG A 13 24.73 14.69 -13.57
N THR A 14 25.64 15.19 -12.74
CA THR A 14 25.64 14.97 -11.29
C THR A 14 24.52 15.71 -10.58
N ALA A 15 24.15 16.92 -11.04
CA ALA A 15 22.98 17.65 -10.53
C ALA A 15 21.68 16.93 -10.92
N MET A 16 21.61 16.39 -12.13
CA MET A 16 20.45 15.61 -12.58
C MET A 16 20.28 14.31 -11.77
N LEU A 17 21.38 13.61 -11.47
CA LEU A 17 21.36 12.44 -10.59
C LEU A 17 20.95 12.80 -9.14
N GLY A 18 21.42 13.94 -8.63
CA GLY A 18 21.02 14.46 -7.32
C GLY A 18 19.52 14.76 -7.24
N ILE A 19 18.95 15.37 -8.28
CA ILE A 19 17.52 15.66 -8.37
C ILE A 19 16.69 14.37 -8.42
N VAL A 20 17.12 13.36 -9.18
CA VAL A 20 16.42 12.07 -9.25
C VAL A 20 16.46 11.33 -7.92
N ALA A 21 17.59 11.32 -7.22
CA ALA A 21 17.71 10.72 -5.89
C ALA A 21 16.83 11.44 -4.86
N ALA A 22 16.79 12.78 -4.89
CA ALA A 22 15.94 13.58 -4.03
C ALA A 22 14.44 13.31 -4.29
N LEU A 23 14.03 13.21 -5.56
CA LEU A 23 12.67 12.85 -5.93
C LEU A 23 12.31 11.42 -5.50
N PHE A 24 13.22 10.48 -5.60
CA PHE A 24 13.01 9.09 -5.16
C PHE A 24 12.82 9.01 -3.64
N ILE A 25 13.64 9.72 -2.87
CA ILE A 25 13.51 9.80 -1.41
C ILE A 25 12.20 10.49 -1.03
N LEU A 26 11.83 11.58 -1.72
CA LEU A 26 10.56 12.27 -1.52
C LEU A 26 9.36 11.34 -1.79
N LEU A 27 9.40 10.56 -2.87
CA LEU A 27 8.38 9.56 -3.21
C LEU A 27 8.27 8.46 -2.14
N MET A 28 9.38 8.01 -1.55
CA MET A 28 9.36 7.02 -0.47
C MET A 28 8.70 7.58 0.80
N ILE A 29 8.93 8.85 1.13
CA ILE A 29 8.30 9.53 2.28
C ILE A 29 6.80 9.74 2.03
N LEU A 30 6.41 10.12 0.80
CA LEU A 30 5.00 10.30 0.43
C LEU A 30 4.22 8.99 0.35
N SER A 31 4.88 7.86 0.06
CA SER A 31 4.24 6.54 -0.02
C SER A 31 3.64 6.06 1.31
N GLN A 32 4.08 6.60 2.45
CA GLN A 32 3.50 6.28 3.76
C GLN A 32 2.08 6.84 3.95
N HIS A 33 1.61 7.72 3.04
CA HIS A 33 0.30 8.37 3.12
C HIS A 33 -0.72 7.82 2.11
N ALA A 34 -0.42 6.71 1.44
CA ALA A 34 -1.37 6.04 0.54
C ALA A 34 -2.38 5.17 1.30
N HIS A 35 -3.09 5.77 2.28
CA HIS A 35 -4.30 5.19 2.83
C HIS A 35 -5.45 5.47 1.88
N ALA A 36 -5.80 4.43 1.11
CA ALA A 36 -7.07 4.13 0.45
C ALA A 36 -7.86 5.25 -0.24
N SER A 37 -8.29 4.93 -1.46
CA SER A 37 -9.57 5.36 -2.04
C SER A 37 -10.71 5.15 -1.03
N ALA A 38 -10.87 6.07 -0.08
CA ALA A 38 -12.11 6.28 0.64
C ALA A 38 -13.17 6.55 -0.42
N GLY A 39 -14.25 5.79 -0.39
CA GLY A 39 -15.33 5.87 -1.38
C GLY A 39 -15.71 7.33 -1.62
N THR A 40 -15.99 7.64 -2.88
CA THR A 40 -16.45 8.95 -3.36
C THR A 40 -17.86 9.28 -2.83
N GLY A 41 -18.03 9.34 -1.51
CA GLY A 41 -19.24 9.71 -0.80
C GLY A 41 -18.82 10.56 0.40
N GLY A 42 -19.35 11.78 0.50
CA GLY A 42 -18.88 12.81 1.42
C GLY A 42 -18.65 12.32 2.85
N ALA A 43 -17.61 12.87 3.49
CA ALA A 43 -17.16 12.52 4.84
C ALA A 43 -18.31 12.64 5.86
N LEU A 44 -18.93 11.51 6.16
CA LEU A 44 -19.96 11.43 7.19
C LEU A 44 -19.26 11.36 8.56
N PRO A 45 -19.78 12.03 9.60
CA PRO A 45 -19.08 12.16 10.90
C PRO A 45 -18.69 10.83 11.57
N TYR A 46 -19.34 9.73 11.18
CA TYR A 46 -19.07 8.39 11.68
C TYR A 46 -17.92 7.67 10.96
N GLU A 47 -17.60 8.04 9.71
CA GLU A 47 -16.56 7.36 8.92
C GLU A 47 -15.18 7.51 9.58
N ASP A 48 -14.85 8.70 10.09
CA ASP A 48 -13.61 8.93 10.85
C ASP A 48 -13.50 8.04 12.10
N SER A 49 -14.63 7.80 12.76
CA SER A 49 -14.66 6.93 13.94
C SER A 49 -14.51 5.47 13.55
N LEU A 50 -15.17 5.04 12.47
CA LEU A 50 -15.05 3.68 11.92
C LEU A 50 -13.62 3.40 11.43
N ASP A 51 -12.97 4.36 10.78
CA ASP A 51 -11.58 4.22 10.31
C ASP A 51 -10.60 4.12 11.48
N LYS A 52 -10.79 4.88 12.55
CA LYS A 52 -9.99 4.75 13.78
C LYS A 52 -10.18 3.38 14.44
N LEU A 53 -11.41 2.86 14.47
CA LEU A 53 -11.68 1.52 14.98
C LEU A 53 -11.00 0.44 14.13
N ARG A 54 -11.09 0.54 12.81
CA ARG A 54 -10.39 -0.33 11.88
C ARG A 54 -8.88 -0.28 12.10
N ALA A 55 -8.30 0.93 12.15
CA ALA A 55 -6.86 1.13 12.36
C ALA A 55 -6.39 0.55 13.70
N SER A 56 -7.20 0.68 14.76
CA SER A 56 -6.93 0.05 16.05
C SER A 56 -6.97 -1.48 15.96
N ALA A 57 -7.98 -2.03 15.28
CA ALA A 57 -8.16 -3.48 15.10
C ALA A 57 -7.11 -4.14 14.19
N THR A 58 -6.42 -3.37 13.34
CA THR A 58 -5.29 -3.86 12.53
C THR A 58 -3.93 -3.38 13.04
N GLY A 59 -3.91 -2.56 14.09
CA GLY A 59 -2.74 -1.82 14.57
C GLY A 59 -2.17 -2.36 15.89
N PRO A 60 -1.55 -1.49 16.71
CA PRO A 60 -0.84 -1.90 17.94
C PRO A 60 -1.70 -2.67 18.96
N VAL A 61 -3.02 -2.42 18.99
CA VAL A 61 -3.95 -3.10 19.92
C VAL A 61 -4.10 -4.57 19.56
N ALA A 62 -4.23 -4.90 18.27
CA ALA A 62 -4.28 -6.29 17.81
C ALA A 62 -3.02 -7.07 18.16
N PHE A 63 -1.86 -6.41 18.06
CA PHE A 63 -0.58 -7.00 18.45
C PHE A 63 -0.50 -7.30 19.96
N ALA A 64 -0.98 -6.40 20.81
CA ALA A 64 -1.05 -6.64 22.25
C ALA A 64 -1.94 -7.85 22.60
N LEU A 65 -3.10 -7.98 21.96
CA LEU A 65 -3.99 -9.13 22.14
C LEU A 65 -3.34 -10.44 21.65
N ALA A 66 -2.57 -10.38 20.56
CA ALA A 66 -1.85 -11.55 20.05
C ALA A 66 -0.81 -12.07 21.06
N ILE A 67 -0.06 -11.18 21.72
CA ILE A 67 0.90 -11.55 22.76
C ILE A 67 0.20 -12.21 23.95
N ILE A 68 -0.92 -11.65 24.41
CA ILE A 68 -1.69 -12.22 25.52
C ILE A 68 -2.16 -13.63 25.18
N GLY A 69 -2.75 -13.81 23.98
CA GLY A 69 -3.19 -15.12 23.50
C GLY A 69 -2.04 -16.13 23.42
N LEU A 70 -0.88 -15.71 22.93
CA LEU A 70 0.32 -16.56 22.86
C LEU A 70 0.79 -17.01 24.24
N VAL A 71 0.81 -16.12 25.24
CA VAL A 71 1.23 -16.46 26.60
C VAL A 71 0.27 -17.45 27.25
N ILE A 72 -1.04 -17.26 27.09
CA ILE A 72 -2.05 -18.19 27.63
C ILE A 72 -1.90 -19.57 26.97
N ALA A 73 -1.77 -19.60 25.65
CA ALA A 73 -1.70 -20.83 24.89
C ALA A 73 -0.37 -21.58 25.14
N GLY A 74 0.75 -20.86 25.21
CA GLY A 74 2.06 -21.43 25.54
C GLY A 74 2.14 -21.90 27.00
N GLY A 75 1.57 -21.15 27.92
CA GLY A 75 1.46 -21.53 29.34
C GLY A 75 0.67 -22.82 29.51
N GLY A 76 -0.50 -22.94 28.88
CA GLY A 76 -1.32 -24.15 28.92
C GLY A 76 -0.62 -25.38 28.32
N LEU A 77 0.26 -25.19 27.34
CA LEU A 77 1.00 -26.28 26.70
C LEU A 77 2.15 -26.81 27.56
N ILE A 78 2.88 -25.91 28.23
CA ILE A 78 4.03 -26.27 29.08
C ILE A 78 3.63 -27.18 30.25
N PHE A 79 2.41 -27.03 30.77
CA PHE A 79 1.90 -27.85 31.88
C PHE A 79 1.28 -29.18 31.43
N GLY A 80 1.45 -29.58 30.16
CA GLY A 80 0.95 -30.85 29.64
C GLY A 80 -0.52 -30.83 29.22
N GLY A 81 -1.02 -29.67 28.77
CA GLY A 81 -2.36 -29.53 28.21
C GLY A 81 -2.59 -30.31 26.91
N ASP A 82 -3.85 -30.41 26.50
CA ASP A 82 -4.32 -31.21 25.36
C ASP A 82 -3.70 -30.77 24.01
N LEU A 83 -2.57 -31.41 23.63
CA LEU A 83 -1.79 -31.03 22.45
C LEU A 83 -2.63 -31.08 21.16
N ASN A 84 -3.47 -32.11 21.02
CA ASN A 84 -4.33 -32.27 19.85
C ASN A 84 -5.35 -31.12 19.74
N GLY A 85 -5.94 -30.72 20.86
CA GLY A 85 -6.79 -29.52 20.93
C GLY A 85 -6.04 -28.23 20.62
N PHE A 86 -4.82 -28.09 21.11
CA PHE A 86 -3.96 -26.94 20.82
C PHE A 86 -3.59 -26.83 19.34
N PHE A 87 -3.13 -27.91 18.70
CA PHE A 87 -2.80 -27.92 17.27
C PHE A 87 -4.01 -27.55 16.41
N ARG A 88 -5.20 -28.05 16.75
CA ARG A 88 -6.44 -27.68 16.05
C ARG A 88 -6.72 -26.18 16.16
N THR A 89 -6.53 -25.61 17.34
CA THR A 89 -6.69 -24.17 17.58
C THR A 89 -5.64 -23.35 16.82
N LEU A 90 -4.38 -23.81 16.77
CA LEU A 90 -3.32 -23.17 16.00
C LEU A 90 -3.60 -23.15 14.50
N ILE A 91 -4.05 -24.27 13.92
CA ILE A 91 -4.41 -24.33 12.50
C ILE A 91 -5.50 -23.30 12.21
N PHE A 92 -6.54 -23.23 13.04
CA PHE A 92 -7.59 -22.22 12.90
C PHE A 92 -7.05 -20.79 12.98
N LEU A 93 -6.16 -20.51 13.93
CA LEU A 93 -5.56 -19.19 14.11
C LEU A 93 -4.75 -18.75 12.88
N VAL A 94 -3.94 -19.67 12.33
CA VAL A 94 -3.18 -19.41 11.09
C VAL A 94 -4.12 -19.18 9.91
N LEU A 95 -5.18 -19.99 9.76
CA LEU A 95 -6.17 -19.81 8.69
C LEU A 95 -6.85 -18.44 8.77
N VAL A 96 -7.25 -18.01 9.97
CA VAL A 96 -7.87 -16.69 10.18
C VAL A 96 -6.90 -15.57 9.83
N ILE A 97 -5.67 -15.59 10.34
CA ILE A 97 -4.67 -14.55 10.07
C ILE A 97 -4.34 -14.49 8.57
N SER A 98 -4.17 -15.65 7.93
CA SER A 98 -3.90 -15.74 6.49
C SER A 98 -5.06 -15.13 5.68
N LEU A 99 -6.31 -15.40 6.07
CA LEU A 99 -7.48 -14.82 5.42
C LEU A 99 -7.59 -13.31 5.62
N LEU A 100 -7.28 -12.79 6.82
CA LEU A 100 -7.25 -11.35 7.11
C LEU A 100 -6.21 -10.62 6.24
N VAL A 101 -4.97 -11.14 6.19
CA VAL A 101 -3.88 -10.55 5.39
C VAL A 101 -4.16 -10.70 3.89
N GLY A 102 -4.69 -11.86 3.47
CA GLY A 102 -5.11 -12.11 2.10
C GLY A 102 -6.20 -11.14 1.64
N ALA A 103 -7.21 -10.87 2.47
CA ALA A 103 -8.30 -9.95 2.16
C ALA A 103 -7.80 -8.51 1.89
N GLN A 104 -6.82 -8.02 2.64
CA GLN A 104 -6.23 -6.70 2.40
C GLN A 104 -5.50 -6.64 1.05
N ASN A 105 -4.71 -7.67 0.72
CA ASN A 105 -4.01 -7.77 -0.56
C ASN A 105 -4.97 -7.91 -1.75
N MET A 106 -6.04 -8.70 -1.59
CA MET A 106 -7.09 -8.85 -2.59
C MET A 106 -7.79 -7.51 -2.84
N MET A 107 -8.20 -6.80 -1.79
CA MET A 107 -8.86 -5.50 -1.91
C MET A 107 -7.97 -4.49 -2.66
N SER A 108 -6.68 -4.41 -2.33
CA SER A 108 -5.75 -3.53 -3.06
C SER A 108 -5.60 -3.90 -4.53
N THR A 109 -5.61 -5.20 -4.87
CA THR A 109 -5.39 -5.67 -6.24
C THR A 109 -6.62 -5.44 -7.12
N PHE A 110 -7.82 -5.71 -6.60
CA PHE A 110 -9.06 -5.58 -7.34
C PHE A 110 -9.58 -4.13 -7.42
N PHE A 111 -9.44 -3.34 -6.35
CA PHE A 111 -9.95 -1.97 -6.30
C PHE A 111 -8.89 -0.90 -6.60
N GLY A 112 -7.58 -1.19 -6.43
CA GLY A 112 -6.48 -0.26 -6.74
C GLY A 112 -6.04 -0.22 -8.21
N ARG A 113 -6.48 -1.19 -9.03
CA ARG A 113 -6.18 -1.26 -10.48
C ARG A 113 -7.39 -0.99 -11.38
N GLY A 114 -8.54 -0.61 -10.82
CA GLY A 114 -9.82 -0.50 -11.54
C GLY A 114 -9.95 0.65 -12.55
N ALA A 115 -9.00 1.59 -12.61
CA ALA A 115 -9.05 2.74 -13.54
C ALA A 115 -7.80 2.81 -14.43
N VAL A 116 -7.60 1.79 -15.29
CA VAL A 116 -6.72 1.92 -16.46
C VAL A 116 -7.57 2.00 -17.74
N LEU A 117 -8.40 3.03 -17.84
CA LEU A 117 -8.78 3.53 -19.16
C LEU A 117 -7.60 4.35 -19.69
N GLY A 118 -6.52 3.63 -20.02
CA GLY A 118 -5.43 4.16 -20.79
C GLY A 118 -5.98 4.52 -22.15
N ALA A 119 -6.26 5.81 -22.31
CA ALA A 119 -6.50 6.49 -23.55
C ALA A 119 -5.65 5.87 -24.65
N VAL A 120 -6.31 5.25 -25.64
CA VAL A 120 -5.71 5.10 -26.95
C VAL A 120 -5.49 6.53 -27.43
N SER A 121 -4.29 7.05 -27.22
CA SER A 121 -3.88 8.29 -27.84
C SER A 121 -3.82 7.99 -29.33
N PRO A 122 -4.59 8.67 -30.20
CA PRO A 122 -4.60 8.40 -31.64
C PRO A 122 -3.26 8.73 -32.35
N SER A 123 -2.20 9.00 -31.60
CA SER A 123 -0.88 9.37 -32.11
C SER A 123 -0.11 8.22 -32.77
N SER A 124 -0.56 6.96 -32.69
CA SER A 124 0.05 5.86 -33.45
C SER A 124 -0.48 5.70 -34.88
N VAL A 125 -1.58 6.38 -35.26
CA VAL A 125 -2.14 6.29 -36.62
C VAL A 125 -1.43 7.24 -37.60
N LEU A 126 -0.76 8.28 -37.12
CA LEU A 126 -0.13 9.31 -37.97
C LEU A 126 1.35 9.04 -38.32
N VAL A 127 1.96 7.96 -37.79
CA VAL A 127 3.38 7.62 -38.05
C VAL A 127 3.57 6.69 -39.26
N HIS A 128 2.50 6.08 -39.79
CA HIS A 128 2.60 5.13 -40.92
C HIS A 128 2.28 5.72 -42.31
N SER A 129 1.86 6.98 -42.43
CA SER A 129 1.53 7.60 -43.75
C SER A 129 2.60 8.57 -44.28
N THR A 130 3.80 8.60 -43.67
CA THR A 130 4.92 9.47 -44.13
C THR A 130 6.23 8.70 -44.28
N GLN A 131 6.19 7.48 -44.83
CA GLN A 131 7.38 6.90 -45.45
C GLN A 131 6.99 5.85 -46.51
N ALA A 132 6.70 6.32 -47.72
CA ALA A 132 6.96 5.70 -49.03
C ALA A 132 6.17 6.45 -50.11
#